data_AF-A0A7C1W558-F1
#
_entry.id   AF-A0A7C1W558-F1
#
_cell.length_a   1.000
_cell.length_b   1.000
_cell.length_c   1.000
_cell.angle_alpha   90.00
_cell.angle_beta   90.00
_cell.angle_gamma   90.00
#
_symmetry.space_group_name_H-M   'P 1'
#
loop_
_entity.id
_entity.type
_entity.pdbx_description
1 polymer ?
#
loop_
_entity_poly.entity_id
_entity_poly.type
_entity_poly.pdbx_seq_one_letter_code
_entity_poly.pdbx_strand_id
1 'polypeptide(L)'
;MGPWVFLGSEKIFKEVVRNHLPEKRPMDDLEMEADLPYEEEYAIGNLSPYSFYHGWYFPKKLDYYFRRYVLFEGVSDEIIEKWKQVYIYLLKKMTYRYNGKMVLLKSPVNTGRIKLLLETFPDSKFIHICRDPYKVYLSTWRLYKAILPAFSFQHVEYEDVDRLILEFYKNIYKRYFKEKRLIPKGNLIEIRYEEFVKKPVETLETVYTKLGIKGFEQAKPAFKRYVKAHENYKPYTYKIDEDVKKKIYSEWGFAFKEFGYTK
;
A
#
# COMPACT_ATOMS: atom_id res chain seq x y z
N MET A 1 -9.90 -1.08 -10.45
CA MET A 1 -11.09 -0.81 -11.30
C MET A 1 -10.96 0.57 -11.92
N GLY A 2 -11.28 0.75 -13.21
CA GLY A 2 -11.21 2.06 -13.88
C GLY A 2 -12.49 2.90 -13.67
N PRO A 3 -12.45 4.24 -13.89
CA PRO A 3 -13.59 5.13 -13.67
C PRO A 3 -14.86 4.82 -14.46
N TRP A 4 -14.75 4.33 -15.69
CA TRP A 4 -15.93 3.95 -16.48
C TRP A 4 -16.75 2.84 -15.82
N VAL A 5 -16.10 1.96 -15.05
CA VAL A 5 -16.79 0.87 -14.35
C VAL A 5 -17.55 1.41 -13.15
N PHE A 6 -16.89 2.12 -12.22
CA PHE A 6 -17.57 2.59 -11.00
C PHE A 6 -18.53 3.79 -11.21
N LEU A 7 -18.48 4.44 -12.38
CA LEU A 7 -19.42 5.49 -12.75
C LEU A 7 -20.58 5.00 -13.62
N GLY A 8 -20.40 3.94 -14.41
CA GLY A 8 -21.37 3.52 -15.43
C GLY A 8 -21.90 2.10 -15.28
N SER A 9 -21.01 1.12 -15.09
CA SER A 9 -21.36 -0.32 -15.16
C SER A 9 -21.10 -1.08 -13.87
N GLU A 10 -21.03 -0.38 -12.74
CA GLU A 10 -20.61 -0.92 -11.43
C GLU A 10 -21.42 -2.16 -11.04
N LYS A 11 -22.76 -2.11 -11.18
CA LYS A 11 -23.65 -3.22 -10.80
C LYS A 11 -23.36 -4.49 -11.59
N ILE A 12 -23.32 -4.38 -12.93
CA ILE A 12 -23.08 -5.51 -13.83
C ILE A 12 -21.70 -6.11 -13.57
N PHE A 13 -20.68 -5.27 -13.46
CA PHE A 13 -19.32 -5.73 -13.21
C PHE A 13 -19.20 -6.43 -11.84
N LYS A 14 -19.82 -5.89 -10.80
CA LYS A 14 -19.80 -6.48 -9.46
C LYS A 14 -20.44 -7.87 -9.42
N GLU A 15 -21.55 -8.05 -10.12
CA GLU A 15 -22.24 -9.34 -10.18
C GLU A 15 -21.37 -10.41 -10.85
N VAL A 16 -20.74 -10.07 -11.97
CA VAL A 16 -19.79 -10.96 -12.66
C VAL A 16 -18.62 -11.30 -11.74
N VAL A 17 -18.00 -10.30 -11.11
CA VAL A 17 -16.81 -10.51 -10.26
C VAL A 17 -17.14 -11.34 -9.02
N ARG A 18 -18.26 -11.07 -8.34
CA ARG A 18 -18.64 -11.82 -7.13
C ARG A 18 -18.77 -13.32 -7.40
N ASN A 19 -19.27 -13.70 -8.56
CA ASN A 19 -19.44 -15.12 -8.94
C ASN A 19 -18.11 -15.84 -9.23
N HIS A 20 -16.98 -15.13 -9.31
CA HIS A 20 -15.67 -15.68 -9.67
C HIS A 20 -14.57 -15.41 -8.63
N LEU A 21 -14.88 -14.68 -7.56
CA LEU A 21 -13.92 -14.42 -6.48
C LEU A 21 -13.96 -15.53 -5.42
N PRO A 22 -12.81 -15.97 -4.91
CA PRO A 22 -12.79 -16.78 -3.70
C PRO A 22 -13.30 -15.95 -2.52
N GLU A 23 -13.94 -16.57 -1.52
CA GLU A 23 -14.47 -15.86 -0.33
C GLU A 23 -13.37 -15.11 0.45
N LYS A 24 -12.15 -15.63 0.44
CA LYS A 24 -11.00 -15.09 1.17
C LYS A 24 -9.80 -14.87 0.27
N ARG A 25 -9.04 -13.82 0.61
CA ARG A 25 -7.80 -13.47 -0.07
C ARG A 25 -6.68 -14.46 0.26
N PRO A 26 -5.96 -15.00 -0.74
CA PRO A 26 -4.96 -16.04 -0.53
C PRO A 26 -3.74 -15.58 0.29
N MET A 27 -3.46 -14.27 0.33
CA MET A 27 -2.28 -13.73 0.99
C MET A 27 -2.47 -13.40 2.48
N ASP A 28 -3.70 -13.21 2.97
CA ASP A 28 -3.93 -12.75 4.36
C ASP A 28 -5.23 -13.21 5.03
N ASP A 29 -6.01 -14.08 4.37
CA ASP A 29 -7.24 -14.72 4.89
C ASP A 29 -8.35 -13.74 5.31
N LEU A 30 -8.29 -12.50 4.82
CA LEU A 30 -9.37 -11.53 4.96
C LEU A 30 -10.37 -11.69 3.80
N GLU A 31 -11.58 -11.18 4.04
CA GLU A 31 -12.68 -11.16 3.06
C GLU A 31 -12.24 -10.58 1.72
N MET A 32 -12.69 -11.19 0.63
CA MET A 32 -12.46 -10.72 -0.72
C MET A 32 -13.79 -10.41 -1.39
N GLU A 33 -14.15 -9.14 -1.43
CA GLU A 33 -15.40 -8.67 -2.02
C GLU A 33 -15.15 -7.50 -2.96
N ALA A 34 -15.93 -7.41 -4.04
CA ALA A 34 -15.73 -6.42 -5.10
C ALA A 34 -15.93 -4.96 -4.64
N ASP A 35 -16.53 -4.73 -3.48
CA ASP A 35 -16.82 -3.42 -2.88
C ASP A 35 -15.90 -3.03 -1.71
N LEU A 36 -14.96 -3.90 -1.33
CA LEU A 36 -13.95 -3.57 -0.32
C LEU A 36 -12.95 -2.52 -0.84
N PRO A 37 -12.29 -1.77 0.06
CA PRO A 37 -11.25 -0.83 -0.34
C PRO A 37 -10.03 -1.57 -0.91
N TYR A 38 -9.67 -1.24 -2.15
CA TYR A 38 -8.47 -1.73 -2.83
C TYR A 38 -7.47 -0.60 -3.10
N GLU A 39 -6.24 -1.00 -3.42
CA GLU A 39 -5.16 -0.08 -3.74
C GLU A 39 -5.38 0.62 -5.08
N GLU A 40 -5.21 1.94 -5.12
CA GLU A 40 -5.42 2.72 -6.33
C GLU A 40 -4.39 2.42 -7.42
N GLU A 41 -3.24 1.82 -7.05
CA GLU A 41 -2.20 1.40 -7.98
C GLU A 41 -2.73 0.43 -9.06
N TYR A 42 -3.71 -0.42 -8.73
CA TYR A 42 -4.38 -1.28 -9.72
C TYR A 42 -5.22 -0.47 -10.72
N ALA A 43 -5.85 0.62 -10.28
CA ALA A 43 -6.57 1.50 -11.19
C ALA A 43 -5.59 2.25 -12.11
N ILE A 44 -4.45 2.70 -11.61
CA ILE A 44 -3.38 3.30 -12.43
C ILE A 44 -2.89 2.31 -13.49
N GLY A 45 -2.70 1.04 -13.11
CA GLY A 45 -2.27 -0.03 -14.04
C GLY A 45 -3.27 -0.32 -15.15
N ASN A 46 -4.57 -0.10 -14.91
CA ASN A 46 -5.61 -0.21 -15.94
C ASN A 46 -5.76 1.05 -16.80
N LEU A 47 -5.29 2.21 -16.31
CA LEU A 47 -5.44 3.50 -16.98
C LEU A 47 -4.22 3.90 -17.79
N SER A 48 -3.06 3.32 -17.50
CA SER A 48 -1.78 3.76 -18.06
C SER A 48 -0.72 2.66 -17.98
N PRO A 49 0.40 2.77 -18.71
CA PRO A 49 1.54 1.86 -18.62
C PRO A 49 2.52 2.20 -17.47
N TYR A 50 2.14 3.09 -16.55
CA TYR A 50 3.02 3.67 -15.54
C TYR A 50 2.75 3.15 -14.11
N SER A 51 2.44 1.86 -13.99
CA SER A 51 2.14 1.22 -12.70
C SER A 51 3.23 0.23 -12.32
N PHE A 52 3.54 0.17 -11.02
CA PHE A 52 4.38 -0.88 -10.47
C PHE A 52 3.75 -2.27 -10.65
N TYR A 53 2.42 -2.35 -10.60
CA TYR A 53 1.69 -3.62 -10.62
C TYR A 53 1.64 -4.30 -11.98
N HIS A 54 2.15 -3.68 -13.04
CA HIS A 54 2.50 -4.42 -14.26
C HIS A 54 3.58 -5.48 -14.03
N GLY A 55 4.41 -5.29 -13.00
CA GLY A 55 5.41 -6.27 -12.57
C GLY A 55 4.82 -7.60 -12.10
N TRP A 56 3.54 -7.67 -11.72
CA TRP A 56 2.88 -8.94 -11.41
C TRP A 56 2.73 -9.83 -12.64
N TYR A 57 2.46 -9.23 -13.80
CA TYR A 57 2.31 -9.96 -15.07
C TYR A 57 3.66 -10.22 -15.75
N PHE A 58 4.63 -9.32 -15.55
CA PHE A 58 5.97 -9.39 -16.15
C PHE A 58 7.08 -9.29 -15.10
N PRO A 59 7.25 -10.32 -14.24
CA PRO A 59 8.14 -10.24 -13.09
C PRO A 59 9.62 -10.09 -13.43
N LYS A 60 10.06 -10.48 -14.64
CA LYS A 60 11.44 -10.19 -15.09
C LYS A 60 11.74 -8.69 -15.19
N LYS A 61 10.72 -7.84 -15.17
CA LYS A 61 10.81 -6.37 -15.20
C LYS A 61 10.36 -5.70 -13.89
N LEU A 62 10.25 -6.44 -12.79
CA LEU A 62 9.84 -5.85 -11.49
C LEU A 62 10.71 -4.66 -11.09
N ASP A 63 12.04 -4.78 -11.18
CA ASP A 63 12.95 -3.67 -10.87
C ASP A 63 12.76 -2.47 -11.82
N TYR A 64 12.53 -2.74 -13.11
CA TYR A 64 12.22 -1.70 -14.10
C TYR A 64 10.97 -0.89 -13.72
N TYR A 65 9.87 -1.58 -13.36
CA TYR A 65 8.63 -0.92 -12.95
C TYR A 65 8.79 -0.20 -11.61
N PHE A 66 9.52 -0.81 -10.67
CA PHE A 66 9.80 -0.21 -9.36
C PHE A 66 10.58 1.10 -9.51
N ARG A 67 11.72 1.09 -10.19
CA ARG A 67 12.54 2.29 -10.37
C ARG A 67 11.80 3.39 -11.10
N ARG A 68 11.11 3.06 -12.19
CA ARG A 68 10.48 4.07 -13.04
C ARG A 68 9.17 4.62 -12.49
N TYR A 69 8.40 3.83 -11.75
CA TYR A 69 7.04 4.21 -11.37
C TYR A 69 6.77 4.22 -9.87
N VAL A 70 7.69 3.70 -9.05
CA VAL A 70 7.69 3.95 -7.59
C VAL A 70 8.68 5.06 -7.27
N LEU A 71 9.92 4.94 -7.76
CA LEU A 71 10.96 5.92 -7.49
C LEU A 71 11.05 7.04 -8.54
N PHE A 72 10.41 6.90 -9.71
CA PHE A 72 10.55 7.87 -10.81
C PHE A 72 12.03 8.17 -11.14
N GLU A 73 12.85 7.12 -11.14
CA GLU A 73 14.26 7.15 -11.54
C GLU A 73 14.39 6.86 -13.04
N GLY A 74 15.20 7.65 -13.75
CA GLY A 74 15.46 7.46 -15.18
C GLY A 74 14.24 7.68 -16.09
N VAL A 75 13.23 8.42 -15.61
CA VAL A 75 12.04 8.82 -16.38
C VAL A 75 12.14 10.31 -16.75
N SER A 76 11.59 10.69 -17.90
CA SER A 76 11.49 12.10 -18.30
C SER A 76 10.39 12.82 -17.51
N ASP A 77 10.49 14.15 -17.42
CA ASP A 77 9.44 14.99 -16.83
C ASP A 77 8.10 14.80 -17.52
N GLU A 78 8.09 14.53 -18.83
CA GLU A 78 6.88 14.20 -19.59
C GLU A 78 6.17 12.94 -19.03
N ILE A 79 6.91 11.89 -18.67
CA ILE A 79 6.33 10.68 -18.07
C ILE A 79 5.80 10.96 -16.66
N ILE A 80 6.53 11.76 -15.87
CA ILE A 80 6.09 12.17 -14.54
C ILE A 80 4.76 12.93 -14.65
N GLU A 81 4.66 13.87 -15.58
CA GLU A 81 3.45 14.66 -15.80
C GLU A 81 2.28 13.80 -16.29
N LYS A 82 2.53 12.87 -17.23
CA LYS A 82 1.51 11.89 -17.65
C LYS A 82 1.01 11.04 -16.48
N TRP A 83 1.90 10.61 -15.58
CA TRP A 83 1.49 9.90 -14.38
C TRP A 83 0.63 10.77 -13.46
N LYS A 84 1.02 12.03 -13.21
CA LYS A 84 0.23 12.99 -12.42
C LYS A 84 -1.16 13.19 -13.02
N GLN A 85 -1.26 13.34 -14.33
CA GLN A 85 -2.54 13.51 -15.03
C GLN A 85 -3.46 12.30 -14.86
N VAL A 86 -2.94 11.07 -14.98
CA VAL A 86 -3.70 9.83 -14.75
C VAL A 86 -4.18 9.76 -13.30
N TYR A 87 -3.31 10.08 -12.36
CA TYR A 87 -3.62 10.05 -10.93
C TYR A 87 -4.70 11.08 -10.58
N ILE A 88 -4.54 12.34 -11.03
CA ILE A 88 -5.53 13.41 -10.86
C ILE A 88 -6.87 13.02 -11.50
N TYR A 89 -6.85 12.45 -12.71
CA TYR A 89 -8.06 11.99 -13.39
C TYR A 89 -8.82 10.97 -12.54
N LEU A 90 -8.14 9.94 -12.04
CA LEU A 90 -8.75 8.94 -11.16
C LEU A 90 -9.36 9.59 -9.91
N LEU A 91 -8.62 10.45 -9.22
CA LEU A 91 -9.10 11.08 -7.99
C LEU A 91 -10.26 12.04 -8.24
N LYS A 92 -10.25 12.82 -9.33
CA LYS A 92 -11.40 13.66 -9.72
C LYS A 92 -12.66 12.82 -9.91
N LYS A 93 -12.55 11.65 -10.55
CA LYS A 93 -13.69 10.75 -10.76
C LYS A 93 -14.19 10.12 -9.46
N MET A 94 -13.28 9.73 -8.55
CA MET A 94 -13.66 9.26 -7.21
C MET A 94 -14.36 10.35 -6.41
N THR A 95 -13.78 11.55 -6.36
CA THR A 95 -14.37 12.71 -5.66
C THR A 95 -15.75 13.04 -6.20
N TYR A 96 -15.95 13.01 -7.52
CA TYR A 96 -17.26 13.17 -8.14
C TYR A 96 -18.25 12.08 -7.70
N ARG A 97 -17.87 10.80 -7.77
CA ARG A 97 -18.71 9.65 -7.40
C ARG A 97 -19.17 9.66 -5.93
N TYR A 98 -18.38 10.26 -5.06
CA TYR A 98 -18.62 10.31 -3.61
C TYR A 98 -18.91 11.73 -3.11
N ASN A 99 -19.47 12.60 -3.96
CA ASN A 99 -20.00 13.92 -3.63
C ASN A 99 -19.01 14.82 -2.87
N GLY A 100 -17.76 14.88 -3.34
CA GLY A 100 -16.76 15.78 -2.77
C GLY A 100 -16.17 15.33 -1.43
N LYS A 101 -16.49 14.13 -0.94
CA LYS A 101 -15.90 13.59 0.30
C LYS A 101 -14.38 13.48 0.17
N MET A 102 -13.68 13.67 1.29
CA MET A 102 -12.23 13.46 1.38
C MET A 102 -11.88 12.04 0.93
N VAL A 103 -10.95 11.94 -0.02
CA VAL A 103 -10.49 10.67 -0.56
C VAL A 103 -9.42 10.09 0.36
N LEU A 104 -9.63 8.85 0.82
CA LEU A 104 -8.64 8.06 1.55
C LEU A 104 -8.05 7.01 0.61
N LEU A 105 -6.72 7.03 0.46
CA LEU A 105 -5.98 6.12 -0.41
C LEU A 105 -5.01 5.29 0.41
N LYS A 106 -4.78 4.05 -0.02
CA LYS A 106 -3.79 3.15 0.58
C LYS A 106 -3.13 2.37 -0.54
N SER A 107 -1.86 2.66 -0.78
CA SER A 107 -0.94 1.88 -1.62
C SER A 107 0.46 1.93 -0.99
N PRO A 108 1.13 0.81 -0.66
CA PRO A 108 2.46 0.81 -0.06
C PRO A 108 3.51 1.57 -0.89
N VAL A 109 3.39 1.50 -2.23
CA VAL A 109 4.25 2.23 -3.17
C VAL A 109 4.25 3.75 -2.98
N ASN A 110 3.19 4.33 -2.41
CA ASN A 110 3.15 5.77 -2.13
C ASN A 110 4.18 6.20 -1.07
N THR A 111 4.69 5.26 -0.27
CA THR A 111 5.81 5.51 0.65
C THR A 111 7.05 6.01 -0.11
N GLY A 112 7.26 5.53 -1.35
CA GLY A 112 8.32 5.99 -2.25
C GLY A 112 7.98 7.24 -3.08
N ARG A 113 6.75 7.76 -2.98
CA ARG A 113 6.22 8.84 -3.84
C ARG A 113 5.89 10.13 -3.07
N ILE A 114 6.36 10.30 -1.83
CA ILE A 114 5.98 11.44 -0.97
C ILE A 114 6.19 12.77 -1.68
N LYS A 115 7.39 13.02 -2.21
CA LYS A 115 7.68 14.27 -2.91
C LYS A 115 6.72 14.52 -4.08
N LEU A 116 6.50 13.50 -4.93
CA LEU A 116 5.63 13.60 -6.10
C LEU A 116 4.16 13.87 -5.71
N LEU A 117 3.69 13.23 -4.64
CA LEU A 117 2.35 13.44 -4.11
C LEU A 117 2.20 14.85 -3.55
N LEU A 118 3.18 15.38 -2.82
CA LEU A 118 3.16 16.75 -2.30
C LEU A 118 3.23 17.81 -3.41
N GLU A 119 3.98 17.55 -4.49
CA GLU A 119 3.99 18.42 -5.67
C GLU A 119 2.61 18.48 -6.36
N THR A 120 1.82 17.42 -6.24
CA THR A 120 0.50 17.30 -6.88
C THR A 120 -0.63 17.78 -5.95
N PHE A 121 -0.49 17.50 -4.66
CA PHE A 121 -1.44 17.78 -3.59
C PHE A 121 -0.68 18.28 -2.34
N PRO A 122 -0.35 19.57 -2.26
CA PRO A 122 0.50 20.11 -1.18
C PRO A 122 -0.06 19.89 0.23
N ASP A 123 -1.39 19.82 0.35
CA ASP A 123 -2.10 19.67 1.62
C ASP A 123 -2.41 18.21 1.99
N SER A 124 -1.83 17.23 1.27
CA SER A 124 -2.02 15.80 1.56
C SER A 124 -1.63 15.44 2.99
N LYS A 125 -2.42 14.56 3.58
CA LYS A 125 -2.23 14.01 4.93
C LYS A 125 -1.74 12.56 4.81
N PHE A 126 -0.72 12.22 5.57
CA PHE A 126 -0.02 10.94 5.49
C PHE A 126 -0.18 10.17 6.80
N ILE A 127 -0.58 8.91 6.67
CA ILE A 127 -0.59 7.92 7.74
C ILE A 127 0.45 6.87 7.34
N HIS A 128 1.55 6.80 8.07
CA HIS A 128 2.56 5.78 7.84
C HIS A 128 2.48 4.72 8.94
N ILE A 129 2.27 3.47 8.53
CA ILE A 129 2.25 2.33 9.46
C ILE A 129 3.57 1.60 9.32
N CYS A 130 4.38 1.61 10.37
CA CYS A 130 5.59 0.80 10.46
C CYS A 130 5.29 -0.53 11.17
N ARG A 131 6.08 -1.55 10.86
CA ARG A 131 5.96 -2.90 11.41
C ARG A 131 7.35 -3.50 11.52
N ASP A 132 7.51 -4.46 12.45
CA ASP A 132 8.74 -5.25 12.59
C ASP A 132 9.28 -5.68 11.21
N PRO A 133 10.49 -5.22 10.81
CA PRO A 133 11.03 -5.50 9.49
C PRO A 133 11.17 -7.00 9.19
N TYR A 134 11.41 -7.85 10.20
CA TYR A 134 11.43 -9.30 9.98
C TYR A 134 10.07 -9.81 9.51
N LYS A 135 8.98 -9.34 10.15
CA LYS A 135 7.61 -9.71 9.76
C LYS A 135 7.23 -9.14 8.40
N VAL A 136 7.73 -7.94 8.06
CA VAL A 136 7.51 -7.35 6.74
C VAL A 136 8.14 -8.22 5.66
N TYR A 137 9.40 -8.62 5.81
CA TYR A 137 10.07 -9.49 4.84
C TYR A 137 9.31 -10.79 4.58
N LEU A 138 8.95 -11.51 5.66
CA LEU A 138 8.26 -12.80 5.56
C LEU A 138 6.84 -12.64 4.97
N SER A 139 6.15 -11.57 5.32
CA SER A 139 4.84 -11.24 4.76
C SER A 139 4.92 -10.89 3.28
N THR A 140 5.96 -10.18 2.84
CA THR A 140 6.18 -9.85 1.43
C THR A 140 6.45 -11.12 0.63
N TRP A 141 7.25 -12.02 1.18
CA TRP A 141 7.49 -13.32 0.55
C TRP A 141 6.21 -14.12 0.35
N ARG A 142 5.35 -14.17 1.36
CA ARG A 142 4.05 -14.83 1.26
C ARG A 142 3.17 -14.18 0.18
N LEU A 143 3.16 -12.85 0.10
CA LEU A 143 2.44 -12.13 -0.95
C LEU A 143 2.94 -12.53 -2.35
N TYR A 144 4.25 -12.52 -2.58
CA TYR A 144 4.84 -12.84 -3.88
C TYR A 144 4.61 -14.31 -4.27
N LYS A 145 4.72 -15.24 -3.32
CA LYS A 145 4.41 -16.66 -3.53
C LYS A 145 2.93 -16.92 -3.87
N ALA A 146 2.02 -16.04 -3.45
CA ALA A 146 0.61 -16.12 -3.82
C ALA A 146 0.33 -15.47 -5.18
N ILE A 147 0.91 -14.30 -5.44
CA ILE A 147 0.61 -13.51 -6.65
C ILE A 147 1.31 -14.07 -7.90
N LEU A 148 2.61 -14.36 -7.83
CA LEU A 148 3.37 -14.68 -9.03
C LEU A 148 2.86 -15.94 -9.74
N PRO A 149 2.55 -17.07 -9.07
CA PRO A 149 1.99 -18.24 -9.75
C PRO A 149 0.60 -17.99 -10.34
N ALA A 150 -0.18 -17.07 -9.77
CA ALA A 150 -1.56 -16.82 -10.18
C ALA A 150 -1.67 -15.83 -11.36
N PHE A 151 -0.78 -14.85 -11.45
CA PHE A 151 -0.91 -13.72 -12.38
C PHE A 151 0.22 -13.59 -13.40
N SER A 152 1.36 -14.24 -13.18
CA SER A 152 2.54 -14.01 -14.02
C SER A 152 2.45 -14.72 -15.37
N PHE A 153 2.90 -14.03 -16.43
CA PHE A 153 3.18 -14.62 -17.75
C PHE A 153 4.63 -15.05 -17.92
N GLN A 154 5.46 -14.95 -16.87
CA GLN A 154 6.89 -15.27 -16.90
C GLN A 154 7.32 -16.05 -15.66
N HIS A 155 8.20 -17.02 -15.87
CA HIS A 155 8.93 -17.64 -14.76
C HIS A 155 10.04 -16.71 -14.26
N VAL A 156 10.25 -16.70 -12.94
CA VAL A 156 11.35 -16.03 -12.25
C VAL A 156 11.86 -16.90 -11.12
N GLU A 157 13.18 -16.90 -10.94
CA GLU A 157 13.81 -17.61 -9.83
C GLU A 157 13.49 -16.91 -8.51
N TYR A 158 13.31 -17.68 -7.44
CA TYR A 158 13.02 -17.11 -6.13
C TYR A 158 14.20 -16.34 -5.56
N GLU A 159 15.44 -16.68 -5.93
CA GLU A 159 16.63 -15.96 -5.54
C GLU A 159 16.62 -14.52 -6.08
N ASP A 160 16.15 -14.32 -7.32
CA ASP A 160 15.98 -12.99 -7.91
C ASP A 160 14.92 -12.19 -7.18
N VAL A 161 13.78 -12.82 -6.86
CA VAL A 161 12.69 -12.19 -6.10
C VAL A 161 13.16 -11.81 -4.70
N ASP A 162 13.97 -12.65 -4.03
CA ASP A 162 14.54 -12.37 -2.72
C ASP A 162 15.30 -11.05 -2.69
N ARG A 163 16.22 -10.91 -3.67
CA ARG A 163 17.06 -9.74 -3.83
C ARG A 163 16.21 -8.51 -4.07
N LEU A 164 15.18 -8.61 -4.91
CA LEU A 164 14.26 -7.49 -5.18
C LEU A 164 13.46 -7.08 -3.95
N ILE A 165 12.98 -8.02 -3.13
CA ILE A 165 12.28 -7.69 -1.88
C ILE A 165 13.18 -6.88 -0.95
N LEU A 166 14.44 -7.32 -0.76
CA LEU A 166 15.44 -6.63 0.06
C LEU A 166 15.73 -5.23 -0.48
N GLU A 167 15.96 -5.10 -1.78
CA GLU A 167 16.27 -3.83 -2.42
C GLU A 167 15.07 -2.86 -2.43
N PHE A 168 13.86 -3.32 -2.71
CA PHE A 168 12.68 -2.44 -2.77
C PHE A 168 12.39 -1.81 -1.42
N TYR A 169 12.42 -2.60 -0.34
CA TYR A 169 12.26 -2.08 1.01
C TYR A 169 13.35 -1.06 1.34
N LYS A 170 14.61 -1.40 1.07
CA LYS A 170 15.77 -0.54 1.36
C LYS A 170 15.65 0.81 0.66
N ASN A 171 15.34 0.81 -0.64
CA ASN A 171 15.22 2.03 -1.43
C ASN A 171 13.98 2.86 -1.04
N ILE A 172 12.82 2.22 -0.81
CA ILE A 172 11.61 2.93 -0.32
C ILE A 172 11.89 3.61 1.02
N TYR A 173 12.45 2.91 2.00
CA TYR A 173 12.58 3.46 3.34
C TYR A 173 13.70 4.49 3.46
N LYS A 174 14.83 4.31 2.76
CA LYS A 174 15.85 5.37 2.66
C LYS A 174 15.24 6.66 2.11
N ARG A 175 14.39 6.53 1.09
CA ARG A 175 13.68 7.67 0.52
C ARG A 175 12.64 8.25 1.48
N TYR A 176 11.84 7.41 2.13
CA TYR A 176 10.86 7.81 3.13
C TYR A 176 11.48 8.68 4.22
N PHE A 177 12.58 8.23 4.83
CA PHE A 177 13.26 8.99 5.89
C PHE A 177 13.80 10.33 5.39
N LYS A 178 14.24 10.40 4.12
CA LYS A 178 14.69 11.65 3.49
C LYS A 178 13.53 12.59 3.15
N GLU A 179 12.41 12.07 2.69
CA GLU A 179 11.29 12.86 2.15
C GLU A 179 10.20 13.17 3.17
N LYS A 180 10.08 12.43 4.27
CA LYS A 180 9.05 12.69 5.30
C LYS A 180 9.15 14.09 5.90
N ARG A 181 10.36 14.68 5.91
CA ARG A 181 10.60 16.08 6.31
C ARG A 181 9.98 17.13 5.37
N LEU A 182 9.60 16.75 4.15
CA LEU A 182 8.89 17.61 3.21
C LEU A 182 7.40 17.72 3.54
N ILE A 183 6.86 16.78 4.31
CA ILE A 183 5.45 16.78 4.70
C ILE A 183 5.20 17.94 5.67
N PRO A 184 4.18 18.80 5.43
CA PRO A 184 3.86 19.90 6.32
C PRO A 184 3.65 19.44 7.77
N LYS A 185 4.06 20.28 8.73
CA LYS A 185 3.87 20.01 10.15
C LYS A 185 2.38 19.78 10.45
N GLY A 186 2.06 18.64 11.06
CA GLY A 186 0.67 18.24 11.34
C GLY A 186 0.01 17.37 10.27
N ASN A 187 0.65 17.18 9.11
CA ASN A 187 0.14 16.32 8.04
C ASN A 187 0.78 14.92 7.99
N LEU A 188 1.57 14.53 9.00
CA LEU A 188 2.11 13.17 9.14
C LEU A 188 1.81 12.61 10.53
N ILE A 189 1.38 11.35 10.55
CA ILE A 189 1.40 10.48 11.73
C ILE A 189 2.07 9.15 11.40
N GLU A 190 3.01 8.73 12.25
CA GLU A 190 3.68 7.42 12.19
C GLU A 190 3.10 6.53 13.29
N ILE A 191 2.68 5.31 12.94
CA ILE A 191 2.00 4.38 13.85
C ILE A 191 2.69 3.02 13.77
N ARG A 192 2.94 2.39 14.92
CA ARG A 192 3.43 1.00 14.98
C ARG A 192 2.27 0.04 14.85
N TYR A 193 2.37 -0.91 13.91
CA TYR A 193 1.38 -1.95 13.70
C TYR A 193 1.05 -2.70 15.00
N GLU A 194 2.09 -3.06 15.78
CA GLU A 194 1.93 -3.84 17.02
C GLU A 194 1.12 -3.10 18.10
N GLU A 195 1.18 -1.76 18.12
CA GLU A 195 0.39 -0.94 19.04
C GLU A 195 -1.00 -0.68 18.49
N PHE A 196 -1.11 -0.44 17.18
CA PHE A 196 -2.39 -0.21 16.51
C PHE A 196 -3.35 -1.38 16.72
N VAL A 197 -2.90 -2.62 16.55
CA VAL A 197 -3.77 -3.80 16.67
C VAL A 197 -4.28 -4.04 18.09
N LYS A 198 -3.58 -3.53 19.12
CA LYS A 198 -4.04 -3.63 20.52
C LYS A 198 -5.17 -2.65 20.81
N LYS A 199 -5.11 -1.45 20.21
CA LYS A 199 -6.01 -0.33 20.51
C LYS A 199 -6.43 0.42 19.23
N PRO A 200 -7.13 -0.23 18.30
CA PRO A 200 -7.39 0.33 16.97
C PRO A 200 -8.26 1.58 17.02
N VAL A 201 -9.32 1.59 17.83
CA VAL A 201 -10.25 2.75 17.91
C VAL A 201 -9.59 3.97 18.55
N GLU A 202 -8.81 3.78 19.62
CA GLU A 202 -8.05 4.86 20.29
C GLU A 202 -6.97 5.42 19.36
N THR A 203 -6.30 4.55 18.60
CA THR A 203 -5.30 4.98 17.63
C THR A 203 -5.94 5.79 16.49
N LEU A 204 -7.12 5.39 16.01
CA LEU A 204 -7.86 6.15 15.00
C LEU A 204 -8.32 7.52 15.54
N GLU A 205 -8.72 7.62 16.81
CA GLU A 205 -9.02 8.91 17.45
C GLU A 205 -7.81 9.85 17.40
N THR A 206 -6.62 9.30 17.70
CA THR A 206 -5.35 10.03 17.64
C THR A 206 -5.03 10.46 16.20
N VAL A 207 -5.26 9.60 15.20
CA VAL A 207 -5.10 9.94 13.78
C VAL A 207 -5.99 11.11 13.39
N TYR A 208 -7.29 11.04 13.71
CA TYR A 208 -8.23 12.09 13.38
C TYR A 208 -7.83 13.42 14.02
N THR A 209 -7.48 13.40 15.31
CA THR A 209 -7.06 14.57 16.07
C THR A 209 -5.77 15.17 15.50
N LYS A 210 -4.73 14.35 15.31
CA LYS A 210 -3.41 14.79 14.84
C LYS A 210 -3.45 15.40 13.46
N LEU A 211 -4.23 14.79 12.56
CA LEU A 211 -4.34 15.22 11.17
C LEU A 211 -5.43 16.29 10.95
N GLY A 212 -6.18 16.66 11.99
CA GLY A 212 -7.28 17.63 11.89
C GLY A 212 -8.46 17.13 11.04
N ILE A 213 -8.69 15.82 11.00
CA ILE A 213 -9.79 15.22 10.25
C ILE A 213 -11.05 15.29 11.12
N LYS A 214 -12.12 15.85 10.57
CA LYS A 214 -13.43 15.94 11.25
C LYS A 214 -14.20 14.63 11.14
N GLY A 215 -15.17 14.43 12.02
CA GLY A 215 -16.13 13.33 11.88
C GLY A 215 -15.80 12.05 12.67
N PHE A 216 -14.87 12.11 13.64
CA PHE A 216 -14.49 10.92 14.40
C PHE A 216 -15.66 10.32 15.18
N GLU A 217 -16.42 11.13 15.92
CA GLU A 217 -17.55 10.64 16.72
C GLU A 217 -18.64 9.98 15.88
N GLN A 218 -18.86 10.47 14.65
CA GLN A 218 -19.79 9.84 13.70
C GLN A 218 -19.24 8.52 13.13
N ALA A 219 -17.92 8.40 12.95
CA ALA A 219 -17.27 7.21 12.42
C ALA A 219 -17.00 6.12 13.48
N LYS A 220 -16.84 6.51 14.75
CA LYS A 220 -16.49 5.66 15.89
C LYS A 220 -17.40 4.43 16.06
N PRO A 221 -18.74 4.49 15.89
CA PRO A 221 -19.59 3.30 15.93
C PRO A 221 -19.25 2.29 14.82
N ALA A 222 -18.91 2.74 13.62
CA ALA A 222 -18.51 1.86 12.52
C ALA A 222 -17.15 1.20 12.80
N PHE A 223 -16.18 1.95 13.34
CA PHE A 223 -14.89 1.39 13.75
C PHE A 223 -15.05 0.32 14.83
N LYS A 224 -15.84 0.60 15.88
CA LYS A 224 -16.13 -0.38 16.94
C LYS A 224 -16.79 -1.65 16.40
N ARG A 225 -17.75 -1.51 15.47
CA ARG A 225 -18.40 -2.64 14.82
C ARG A 225 -17.42 -3.48 14.02
N TYR A 226 -16.56 -2.84 13.23
CA TYR A 226 -15.54 -3.53 12.43
C TYR A 226 -14.54 -4.29 13.31
N VAL A 227 -14.02 -3.65 14.35
CA VAL A 227 -13.07 -4.27 15.30
C VAL A 227 -13.71 -5.47 16.00
N LYS A 228 -14.97 -5.34 16.44
CA LYS A 228 -15.70 -6.45 17.06
C LYS A 228 -15.89 -7.62 16.09
N ALA A 229 -16.28 -7.35 14.84
CA ALA A 229 -16.45 -8.39 13.82
C ALA A 229 -15.15 -9.17 13.53
N HIS A 230 -13.99 -8.57 13.81
CA HIS A 230 -12.67 -9.16 13.57
C HIS A 230 -11.91 -9.52 14.86
N GLU A 231 -12.59 -9.61 16.01
CA GLU A 231 -11.93 -9.86 17.30
C GLU A 231 -11.17 -11.19 17.35
N ASN A 232 -11.61 -12.17 16.55
CA ASN A 232 -11.00 -13.49 16.45
C ASN A 232 -9.96 -13.61 15.32
N TYR A 233 -9.70 -12.53 14.57
CA TYR A 233 -8.70 -12.54 13.52
C TYR A 233 -7.30 -12.75 14.13
N LYS A 234 -6.58 -13.76 13.63
CA LYS A 234 -5.20 -14.02 14.04
C LYS A 234 -4.27 -13.77 12.87
N PRO A 235 -3.34 -12.79 12.99
CA PRO A 235 -2.33 -12.63 11.97
C PRO A 235 -1.44 -13.87 11.95
N TYR A 236 -0.89 -14.15 10.79
CA TYR A 236 0.00 -15.29 10.63
C TYR A 236 1.28 -15.16 11.46
N THR A 237 1.67 -16.27 12.07
CA THR A 237 2.91 -16.40 12.84
C THR A 237 3.97 -17.02 11.95
N TYR A 238 5.11 -16.36 11.85
CA TYR A 238 6.23 -16.83 11.05
C TYR A 238 7.29 -17.46 11.94
N LYS A 239 7.86 -18.57 11.48
CA LYS A 239 9.16 -19.05 11.97
C LYS A 239 10.24 -18.39 11.13
N ILE A 240 11.30 -17.93 11.76
CA ILE A 240 12.41 -17.26 11.08
C ILE A 240 13.74 -17.81 11.61
N ASP A 241 14.54 -18.31 10.67
CA ASP A 241 15.84 -18.88 10.96
C ASP A 241 16.89 -17.78 11.16
N GLU A 242 17.93 -18.07 11.92
CA GLU A 242 18.96 -17.09 12.29
C GLU A 242 19.69 -16.51 11.07
N ASP A 243 19.91 -17.28 10.01
CA ASP A 243 20.57 -16.76 8.81
C ASP A 243 19.68 -15.80 8.02
N VAL A 244 18.36 -16.02 8.04
CA VAL A 244 17.39 -15.08 7.47
C VAL A 244 17.36 -13.79 8.31
N LYS A 245 17.41 -13.88 9.64
CA LYS A 245 17.53 -12.69 10.50
C LYS A 245 18.79 -11.89 10.20
N LYS A 246 19.95 -12.56 10.12
CA LYS A 246 21.23 -11.91 9.80
C LYS A 246 21.15 -11.19 8.46
N LYS A 247 20.62 -11.82 7.42
CA LYS A 247 20.43 -11.24 6.09
C LYS A 247 19.51 -10.01 6.10
N ILE A 248 18.37 -10.10 6.78
CA ILE A 248 17.43 -8.97 6.86
C ILE A 248 18.08 -7.82 7.65
N TYR A 249 18.73 -8.11 8.76
CA TYR A 249 19.37 -7.08 9.58
C TYR A 249 20.55 -6.41 8.86
N SER A 250 21.33 -7.16 8.07
CA SER A 250 22.44 -6.57 7.30
C SER A 250 21.95 -5.56 6.26
N GLU A 251 20.80 -5.84 5.62
CA GLU A 251 20.23 -4.94 4.59
C GLU A 251 19.36 -3.83 5.17
N TRP A 252 18.59 -4.13 6.23
CA TRP A 252 17.52 -3.28 6.75
C TRP A 252 17.78 -2.76 8.17
N GLY A 253 18.97 -2.98 8.75
CA GLY A 253 19.32 -2.54 10.11
C GLY A 253 19.08 -1.05 10.36
N PHE A 254 19.17 -0.22 9.32
CA PHE A 254 18.80 1.19 9.40
C PHE A 254 17.32 1.40 9.79
N ALA A 255 16.39 0.60 9.26
CA ALA A 255 14.97 0.71 9.57
C ALA A 255 14.65 0.22 10.98
N PHE A 256 15.36 -0.80 11.49
CA PHE A 256 15.25 -1.21 12.90
C PHE A 256 15.57 -0.05 13.83
N LYS A 257 16.69 0.65 13.57
CA LYS A 257 17.10 1.82 14.35
C LYS A 257 16.08 2.95 14.27
N GLU A 258 15.69 3.35 13.06
CA GLU A 258 14.78 4.48 12.83
C GLU A 258 13.37 4.24 13.41
N PHE A 259 12.88 3.00 13.40
CA PHE A 259 11.55 2.65 13.94
C PHE A 259 11.58 2.12 15.38
N GLY A 260 12.75 1.97 16.00
CA GLY A 260 12.87 1.46 17.37
C GLY A 260 12.42 0.01 17.52
N TYR A 261 12.85 -0.86 16.59
CA TYR A 261 12.73 -2.32 16.71
C TYR A 261 14.06 -2.92 17.20
N THR A 262 13.95 -3.95 18.04
CA THR A 262 15.11 -4.73 18.49
C THR A 262 15.61 -5.65 17.38
N LYS A 263 16.92 -5.91 17.39
CA LYS A 263 17.57 -6.88 16.50
C LYS A 263 17.08 -8.30 16.76
#